data_AF-A0A9D4HF28-F1
#
_entry.id   AF-A0A9D4HF28-F1
#
_cell.length_a   1.000
_cell.length_b   1.000
_cell.length_c   1.000
_cell.angle_alpha   90.00
_cell.angle_beta   90.00
_cell.angle_gamma   90.00
#
_symmetry.space_group_name_H-M   'P 1'
#
loop_
_entity.id
_entity.type
_entity.pdbx_description
1 polymer ?
#
loop_
_entity_poly.entity_id
_entity_poly.type
_entity_poly.pdbx_seq_one_letter_code
_entity_poly.pdbx_strand_id
1 'polypeptide(L)'
;MSVEKFVENSKKETKLCDPCGSKNVKTEARNVCQQCENEYLCSECSENHKVGKLTRTHALVSAEKFVEASKKETKLCDPCGAKNVKKEARDVCQLCDNEFLCFECSENHKVGKLTGTHDLMSAQKFVETSKKETKLCDRCMAKNVMKEARNVCQQCENEFLCDECSEKHKVGKLTSTHVFISAEKFADNSEEENKLCDPCGALNVKKEARNVCEQCDNEFLCAECSESHTVGKITNTHDLVSSANFCNASKKETILCDPCDAKHLKREARMVCQKCENEFLCAVCSKKT
;
A
#
# COMPACT_ATOMS: atom_id res chain seq x y z
N MET A 1 -5.91 -11.17 38.54
CA MET A 1 -5.85 -10.39 37.28
C MET A 1 -4.72 -10.96 36.46
N SER A 2 -5.07 -11.84 35.53
CA SER A 2 -4.12 -12.61 34.72
C SER A 2 -3.73 -11.79 33.49
N VAL A 3 -2.43 -11.61 33.28
CA VAL A 3 -1.89 -10.98 32.07
C VAL A 3 -1.75 -12.07 31.02
N GLU A 4 -2.69 -12.13 30.09
CA GLU A 4 -2.59 -12.98 28.90
C GLU A 4 -1.49 -12.42 27.99
N LYS A 5 -0.37 -13.14 27.91
CA LYS A 5 0.67 -12.91 26.91
C LYS A 5 0.18 -13.48 25.58
N PHE A 6 -0.17 -12.60 24.64
CA PHE A 6 -0.26 -12.93 23.22
C PHE A 6 1.16 -13.30 22.74
N VAL A 7 1.44 -14.60 22.65
CA VAL A 7 2.60 -15.12 21.91
C VAL A 7 2.17 -15.21 20.45
N GLU A 8 2.64 -14.26 19.66
CA GLU A 8 2.49 -14.24 18.22
C GLU A 8 3.26 -15.42 17.63
N ASN A 9 2.53 -16.51 17.39
CA ASN A 9 3.07 -17.77 16.91
C ASN A 9 3.37 -17.63 15.40
N SER A 10 4.50 -17.01 15.08
CA SER A 10 5.06 -17.01 13.73
C SER A 10 5.29 -18.46 13.31
N LYS A 11 4.41 -19.00 12.45
CA LYS A 11 4.51 -20.37 11.91
C LYS A 11 5.90 -20.54 11.28
N LYS A 12 6.84 -21.18 11.98
CA LYS A 12 8.09 -21.67 11.40
C LYS A 12 7.68 -22.71 10.36
N GLU A 13 7.83 -22.43 9.07
CA GLU A 13 7.71 -23.44 8.04
C GLU A 13 8.74 -24.54 8.32
N THR A 14 8.28 -25.72 8.73
CA THR A 14 9.11 -26.89 8.91
C THR A 14 9.49 -27.47 7.55
N LYS A 15 10.79 -27.49 7.24
CA LYS A 15 11.31 -28.10 6.01
C LYS A 15 11.47 -29.61 6.21
N LEU A 16 11.08 -30.39 5.21
CA LEU A 16 11.13 -31.85 5.26
C LEU A 16 12.44 -32.37 4.65
N CYS A 17 12.85 -33.56 5.07
CA CYS A 17 14.00 -34.25 4.52
C CYS A 17 13.70 -34.76 3.11
N ASP A 18 14.46 -34.32 2.09
CA ASP A 18 14.19 -34.63 0.68
C ASP A 18 14.28 -36.14 0.36
N PRO A 19 15.31 -36.87 0.84
CA PRO A 19 15.38 -38.33 0.66
C PRO A 19 14.26 -39.10 1.35
N CYS A 20 13.74 -38.59 2.47
CA CYS A 20 12.64 -39.23 3.22
C CYS A 20 11.27 -38.91 2.62
N GLY A 21 11.08 -37.68 2.14
CA GLY A 21 9.85 -37.23 1.49
C GLY A 21 9.51 -38.05 0.25
N SER A 22 10.54 -38.47 -0.49
CA SER A 22 10.42 -39.38 -1.64
C SER A 22 9.92 -40.79 -1.28
N LYS A 23 9.96 -41.17 0.01
CA LYS A 23 9.53 -42.49 0.52
C LYS A 23 8.23 -42.43 1.33
N ASN A 24 7.44 -41.36 1.20
CA ASN A 24 6.24 -41.09 1.99
C ASN A 24 6.47 -41.00 3.51
N VAL A 25 7.72 -40.82 3.96
CA VAL A 25 8.04 -40.60 5.36
C VAL A 25 8.30 -39.11 5.56
N LYS A 26 7.39 -38.42 6.26
CA LYS A 26 7.56 -37.00 6.60
C LYS A 26 8.50 -36.86 7.80
N THR A 27 9.81 -36.83 7.54
CA THR A 27 10.82 -36.54 8.57
C THR A 27 11.28 -35.09 8.44
N GLU A 28 11.35 -34.38 9.55
CA GLU A 28 11.87 -33.01 9.59
C GLU A 28 13.37 -32.98 9.25
N ALA A 29 13.76 -32.03 8.39
CA ALA A 29 15.16 -31.80 8.07
C ALA A 29 15.82 -30.96 9.14
N ARG A 30 16.99 -31.40 9.60
CA ARG A 30 17.82 -30.69 10.59
C ARG A 30 19.06 -30.07 9.98
N ASN A 31 19.48 -30.56 8.82
CA ASN A 31 20.71 -30.16 8.15
C ASN A 31 20.42 -29.81 6.68
N VAL A 32 21.28 -28.99 6.09
CA VAL A 32 21.27 -28.63 4.67
C VAL A 32 22.66 -28.83 4.10
N CYS A 33 22.75 -29.48 2.94
CA CYS A 33 23.98 -29.63 2.21
C CYS A 33 24.14 -28.51 1.17
N GLN A 34 25.05 -27.56 1.43
CA GLN A 34 25.23 -26.41 0.54
C GLN A 34 25.83 -26.79 -0.83
N GLN A 35 26.43 -27.98 -0.94
CA GLN A 35 27.10 -28.45 -2.16
C GLN A 35 26.22 -29.37 -3.02
N CYS A 36 25.04 -29.74 -2.53
CA CYS A 36 24.04 -30.55 -3.24
C CYS A 36 22.76 -29.75 -3.40
N GLU A 37 22.82 -28.60 -4.08
CA GLU A 37 21.64 -27.78 -4.38
C GLU A 37 20.77 -27.44 -3.15
N ASN A 38 21.38 -27.34 -1.97
CA ASN A 38 20.72 -27.11 -0.68
C ASN A 38 19.74 -28.22 -0.28
N GLU A 39 20.09 -29.47 -0.55
CA GLU A 39 19.35 -30.66 -0.12
C GLU A 39 19.13 -30.67 1.41
N TYR A 40 17.87 -30.75 1.83
CA TYR A 40 17.42 -30.78 3.21
C TYR A 40 17.46 -32.22 3.73
N LEU A 41 18.19 -32.45 4.82
CA LEU A 41 18.48 -33.78 5.35
C LEU A 41 18.08 -33.88 6.83
N CYS A 42 17.40 -34.97 7.18
CA CYS A 42 17.27 -35.40 8.59
C CYS A 42 18.62 -35.88 9.12
N SER A 43 18.71 -36.14 10.43
CA SER A 43 19.96 -36.60 11.05
C SER A 43 20.54 -37.86 10.39
N GLU A 44 19.71 -38.88 10.17
CA GLU A 44 20.15 -40.15 9.55
C GLU A 44 20.57 -39.97 8.09
N CYS A 45 19.78 -39.23 7.29
CA CYS A 45 20.16 -38.92 5.91
C CYS A 45 21.42 -38.07 5.83
N SER A 46 21.67 -37.19 6.81
CA SER A 46 22.87 -36.36 6.85
C SER A 46 24.14 -37.16 7.12
N GLU A 47 24.07 -38.18 7.96
CA GLU A 47 25.18 -39.10 8.22
C GLU A 47 25.45 -39.98 7.00
N ASN A 48 24.39 -40.55 6.42
CA ASN A 48 24.50 -41.33 5.18
C ASN A 48 25.00 -40.48 4.01
N HIS A 49 24.62 -39.20 3.93
CA HIS A 49 25.08 -38.29 2.89
C HIS A 49 26.57 -37.98 3.00
N LYS A 50 27.12 -37.88 4.23
CA LYS A 50 28.57 -37.73 4.46
C LYS A 50 29.35 -38.97 4.06
N VAL A 51 28.78 -40.15 4.29
CA VAL A 51 29.46 -41.44 4.05
C VAL A 51 29.32 -41.90 2.59
N GLY A 52 28.19 -41.61 1.94
CA GLY A 52 27.85 -42.15 0.62
C GLY A 52 28.51 -41.47 -0.58
N LYS A 53 28.97 -40.21 -0.46
CA LYS A 53 29.66 -39.50 -1.54
C LYS A 53 31.18 -39.50 -1.30
N LEU A 54 31.79 -40.63 -1.65
CA LEU A 54 33.21 -41.02 -1.48
C LEU A 54 34.29 -40.08 -2.10
N THR A 55 33.97 -38.86 -2.54
CA THR A 55 34.94 -38.01 -3.26
C THR A 55 34.94 -36.53 -2.88
N ARG A 56 33.99 -36.04 -2.06
CA ARG A 56 33.98 -34.64 -1.57
C ARG A 56 33.44 -34.54 -0.15
N THR A 57 34.16 -33.82 0.71
CA THR A 57 33.69 -33.43 2.03
C THR A 57 32.56 -32.40 1.90
N HIS A 58 31.32 -32.85 2.07
CA HIS A 58 30.15 -31.98 2.00
C HIS A 58 29.96 -31.20 3.30
N ALA A 59 29.98 -29.86 3.19
CA ALA A 59 29.70 -28.97 4.31
C ALA A 59 28.19 -28.97 4.61
N LEU A 60 27.84 -29.47 5.79
CA LEU A 60 26.47 -29.43 6.29
C LEU A 60 26.31 -28.28 7.27
N VAL A 61 25.25 -27.51 7.10
CA VAL A 61 24.83 -26.45 8.02
C VAL A 61 23.47 -26.81 8.61
N SER A 62 23.14 -26.30 9.80
CA SER A 62 21.81 -26.56 10.36
C SER A 62 20.74 -25.87 9.51
N ALA A 63 19.60 -26.55 9.33
CA ALA A 63 18.49 -26.04 8.54
C ALA A 63 17.96 -24.70 9.09
N GLU A 64 17.95 -24.52 10.41
CA GLU A 64 17.57 -23.25 11.04
C GLU A 64 18.52 -22.11 10.66
N LYS A 65 19.85 -22.33 10.74
CA LYS A 65 20.85 -21.33 10.35
C LYS A 65 20.81 -21.04 8.86
N PHE A 66 20.54 -22.05 8.03
CA PHE A 66 20.38 -21.88 6.60
C PHE A 66 19.17 -21.01 6.28
N VAL A 67 18.00 -21.29 6.87
CA VAL A 67 16.79 -20.47 6.69
C VAL A 67 16.99 -19.04 7.20
N GLU A 68 17.68 -18.86 8.33
CA GLU A 68 18.00 -17.52 8.85
C GLU A 68 18.97 -16.75 7.93
N ALA A 69 19.98 -17.44 7.37
CA ALA A 69 20.89 -16.86 6.39
C ALA A 69 20.18 -16.54 5.06
N SER A 70 19.30 -17.42 4.57
CA SER A 70 18.50 -17.20 3.35
C SER A 70 17.47 -16.07 3.49
N LYS A 71 17.03 -15.77 4.72
CA LYS A 71 16.17 -14.60 4.99
C LYS A 71 16.92 -13.27 4.92
N LYS A 72 18.24 -13.28 5.09
CA LYS A 72 19.10 -12.13 4.78
C LYS A 72 19.46 -12.23 3.29
N GLU A 73 18.59 -11.72 2.41
CA GLU A 73 19.01 -11.41 1.04
C GLU A 73 20.15 -10.38 1.12
N THR A 74 21.39 -10.84 1.09
CA THR A 74 22.55 -9.97 1.02
C THR A 74 22.62 -9.42 -0.40
N LYS A 75 22.17 -8.18 -0.56
CA LYS A 75 22.31 -7.45 -1.82
C LYS A 75 23.80 -7.15 -2.03
N LEU A 76 24.29 -7.36 -3.24
CA LEU A 76 25.67 -7.07 -3.60
C LEU A 76 25.78 -5.63 -4.08
N CYS A 77 26.96 -5.06 -3.95
CA CYS A 77 27.28 -3.75 -4.49
C CYS A 77 27.28 -3.80 -6.02
N ASP A 78 26.42 -3.04 -6.68
CA ASP A 78 26.24 -3.06 -8.14
C ASP A 78 27.52 -2.62 -8.89
N PRO A 79 28.18 -1.49 -8.53
CA PRO A 79 29.46 -1.11 -9.15
C PRO A 79 30.57 -2.15 -9.00
N CYS A 80 30.59 -2.90 -7.89
CA CYS A 80 31.59 -3.93 -7.64
C CYS A 80 31.23 -5.24 -8.36
N GLY A 81 29.94 -5.58 -8.40
CA GLY A 81 29.40 -6.73 -9.12
C GLY A 81 29.71 -6.66 -10.61
N ALA A 82 29.59 -5.47 -11.21
CA ALA A 82 29.99 -5.20 -12.60
C ALA A 82 31.49 -5.48 -12.87
N LYS A 83 32.33 -5.48 -11.83
CA LYS A 83 33.77 -5.77 -11.90
C LYS A 83 34.13 -7.18 -11.40
N ASN A 84 33.15 -8.08 -11.26
CA ASN A 84 33.29 -9.42 -10.68
C ASN A 84 33.81 -9.45 -9.24
N VAL A 85 33.71 -8.34 -8.51
CA VAL A 85 34.07 -8.26 -7.09
C VAL A 85 32.79 -8.33 -6.26
N LYS A 86 32.61 -9.41 -5.50
CA LYS A 86 31.46 -9.57 -4.61
C LYS A 86 31.72 -8.82 -3.30
N LYS A 87 31.28 -7.56 -3.21
CA LYS A 87 31.18 -6.83 -1.94
C LYS A 87 29.71 -6.74 -1.53
N GLU A 88 29.42 -6.94 -0.25
CA GLU A 88 28.07 -6.73 0.28
C GLU A 88 27.72 -5.24 0.22
N ALA A 89 26.50 -4.94 -0.23
CA ALA A 89 25.95 -3.60 -0.21
C ALA A 89 25.47 -3.25 1.19
N ARG A 90 25.85 -2.05 1.64
CA ARG A 90 25.42 -1.49 2.92
C ARG A 90 24.38 -0.40 2.72
N ASP A 91 24.49 0.32 1.62
CA ASP A 91 23.70 1.50 1.32
C ASP A 91 22.99 1.34 -0.04
N VAL A 92 21.93 2.12 -0.26
CA VAL A 92 21.16 2.18 -1.51
C VAL A 92 21.00 3.64 -1.89
N CYS A 93 21.29 3.95 -3.16
CA CYS A 93 20.98 5.25 -3.75
C CYS A 93 19.66 5.17 -4.52
N GLN A 94 18.60 5.73 -3.95
CA GLN A 94 17.27 5.72 -4.58
C GLN A 94 17.16 6.65 -5.80
N LEU A 95 18.05 7.65 -5.92
CA LEU A 95 18.11 8.55 -7.07
C LEU A 95 18.82 7.92 -8.30
N CYS A 96 19.52 6.81 -8.10
CA CYS A 96 20.19 6.05 -9.16
C CYS A 96 19.51 4.70 -9.35
N ASP A 97 18.18 4.68 -9.55
CA ASP A 97 17.40 3.47 -9.78
C ASP A 97 17.59 2.38 -8.69
N ASN A 98 17.74 2.83 -7.43
CA ASN A 98 18.01 1.97 -6.28
C ASN A 98 19.33 1.18 -6.36
N GLU A 99 20.39 1.82 -6.90
CA GLU A 99 21.74 1.24 -6.94
C GLU A 99 22.24 0.87 -5.53
N PHE A 100 22.58 -0.41 -5.34
CA PHE A 100 23.12 -0.96 -4.10
C PHE A 100 24.63 -0.74 -4.04
N LEU A 101 25.12 -0.16 -2.94
CA LEU A 101 26.50 0.31 -2.79
C LEU A 101 27.15 -0.29 -1.55
N CYS A 102 28.38 -0.79 -1.68
CA CYS A 102 29.26 -1.06 -0.54
C CYS A 102 29.80 0.25 0.02
N PHE A 103 30.42 0.22 1.21
CA PHE A 103 30.94 1.41 1.89
C PHE A 103 31.85 2.30 1.02
N GLU A 104 32.80 1.70 0.31
CA GLU A 104 33.71 2.47 -0.57
C GLU A 104 32.97 3.09 -1.76
N CYS A 105 32.01 2.35 -2.32
CA CYS A 105 31.20 2.86 -3.42
C CYS A 105 30.24 3.95 -2.94
N SER A 106 29.67 3.85 -1.73
CA SER A 106 28.76 4.86 -1.18
C SER A 106 29.47 6.18 -0.89
N GLU A 107 30.67 6.14 -0.29
CA GLU A 107 31.49 7.34 -0.06
C GLU A 107 31.86 8.03 -1.39
N ASN A 108 32.30 7.25 -2.38
CA ASN A 108 32.60 7.80 -3.70
C ASN A 108 31.34 8.31 -4.43
N HIS A 109 30.19 7.65 -4.23
CA HIS A 109 28.93 8.01 -4.88
C HIS A 109 28.37 9.33 -4.32
N LYS A 110 28.48 9.58 -3.00
CA LYS A 110 28.11 10.87 -2.39
C LYS A 110 28.88 12.04 -2.97
N VAL A 111 30.12 11.81 -3.37
CA VAL A 111 31.04 12.83 -3.90
C VAL A 111 30.97 12.92 -5.44
N GLY A 112 30.45 11.90 -6.11
CA GLY A 112 30.88 11.52 -7.46
C GLY A 112 29.96 11.84 -8.64
N LYS A 113 28.81 12.51 -8.50
CA LYS A 113 28.02 12.91 -9.68
C LYS A 113 27.71 14.40 -9.70
N LEU A 114 27.85 14.96 -10.89
CA LEU A 114 27.71 16.37 -11.31
C LEU A 114 26.39 17.07 -10.93
N THR A 115 25.53 16.45 -10.12
CA THR A 115 24.12 16.84 -9.90
C THR A 115 23.72 17.03 -8.43
N GLY A 116 24.67 16.97 -7.49
CA GLY A 116 24.43 17.28 -6.07
C GLY A 116 24.60 16.07 -5.15
N THR A 117 24.50 16.31 -3.85
CA THR A 117 24.63 15.28 -2.81
C THR A 117 23.48 14.28 -2.92
N HIS A 118 23.78 13.01 -3.19
CA HIS A 118 22.79 11.94 -3.16
C HIS A 118 22.61 11.44 -1.72
N ASP A 119 21.39 11.54 -1.19
CA ASP A 119 21.03 10.92 0.09
C ASP A 119 21.00 9.39 -0.07
N LEU A 120 21.66 8.69 0.84
CA LEU A 120 21.73 7.24 0.85
C LEU A 120 20.92 6.67 2.01
N MET A 121 20.23 5.55 1.75
CA MET A 121 19.54 4.77 2.76
C MET A 121 20.31 3.48 3.06
N SER A 122 20.24 2.97 4.28
CA SER A 122 20.73 1.62 4.58
C SER A 122 19.99 0.58 3.72
N ALA A 123 20.74 -0.35 3.10
CA ALA A 123 20.19 -1.43 2.29
C ALA A 123 19.23 -2.33 3.08
N GLN A 124 19.48 -2.54 4.37
CA GLN A 124 18.57 -3.29 5.23
C GLN A 124 17.23 -2.54 5.38
N LYS A 125 17.29 -1.24 5.67
CA LYS A 125 16.10 -0.40 5.78
C LYS A 125 15.34 -0.37 4.46
N PHE A 126 16.05 -0.28 3.33
CA PHE A 126 15.48 -0.32 2.00
C PHE A 126 14.71 -1.62 1.74
N VAL A 127 15.26 -2.79 2.08
CA VAL A 127 14.59 -4.10 1.92
C VAL A 127 13.38 -4.24 2.85
N GLU A 128 13.44 -3.67 4.05
CA GLU A 128 12.30 -3.63 4.97
C GLU A 128 11.20 -2.71 4.45
N THR A 129 11.56 -1.54 3.90
CA THR A 129 10.62 -0.58 3.31
C THR A 129 10.11 -1.05 1.95
N SER A 130 10.87 -1.74 1.11
CA SER A 130 10.41 -2.18 -0.22
C SER A 130 9.29 -3.23 -0.14
N LYS A 131 9.09 -3.85 1.04
CA LYS A 131 7.93 -4.70 1.32
C LYS A 131 6.64 -3.92 1.55
N LYS A 132 6.71 -2.61 1.74
CA LYS A 132 5.59 -1.67 1.89
C LYS A 132 5.79 -0.54 0.88
N GLU A 133 5.04 -0.46 -0.21
CA GLU A 133 5.19 0.61 -1.21
C GLU A 133 5.25 2.01 -0.56
N THR A 134 6.46 2.50 -0.30
CA THR A 134 6.67 3.73 0.47
C THR A 134 6.75 4.85 -0.53
N LYS A 135 5.71 5.68 -0.59
CA LYS A 135 5.66 6.82 -1.51
C LYS A 135 6.56 7.94 -0.96
N LEU A 136 7.28 8.60 -1.85
CA LEU A 136 8.25 9.65 -1.51
C LEU A 136 7.63 11.03 -1.75
N CYS A 137 8.12 12.04 -1.03
CA CYS A 137 7.65 13.41 -1.17
C CYS A 137 8.14 14.03 -2.47
N ASP A 138 7.22 14.32 -3.40
CA ASP A 138 7.50 14.84 -4.75
C ASP A 138 8.34 16.13 -4.71
N ARG A 139 8.02 17.03 -3.77
CA ARG A 139 8.74 18.30 -3.61
C ARG A 139 10.14 18.16 -3.03
N CYS A 140 10.38 17.14 -2.20
CA CYS A 140 11.71 16.86 -1.68
C CYS A 140 12.56 16.16 -2.74
N MET A 141 11.96 15.24 -3.51
CA MET A 141 12.59 14.58 -4.65
C MET A 141 13.11 15.59 -5.68
N ALA A 142 12.33 16.63 -5.99
CA ALA A 142 12.77 17.72 -6.88
C ALA A 142 14.02 18.49 -6.40
N LYS A 143 14.40 18.33 -5.12
CA LYS A 143 15.61 18.92 -4.53
C LYS A 143 16.68 17.88 -4.19
N ASN A 144 16.54 16.65 -4.69
CA ASN A 144 17.41 15.51 -4.35
C ASN A 144 17.42 15.14 -2.85
N VAL A 145 16.34 15.44 -2.13
CA VAL A 145 16.20 15.11 -0.71
C VAL A 145 15.15 14.00 -0.55
N MET A 146 15.51 12.94 0.16
CA MET A 146 14.64 11.78 0.35
C MET A 146 13.81 11.93 1.63
N LYS A 147 12.54 12.31 1.51
CA LYS A 147 11.58 12.29 2.63
C LYS A 147 10.37 11.44 2.29
N GLU A 148 9.96 10.60 3.24
CA GLU A 148 8.72 9.83 3.16
C GLU A 148 7.52 10.76 2.99
N ALA A 149 6.63 10.47 2.03
CA ALA A 149 5.36 11.15 1.91
C ALA A 149 4.35 10.51 2.86
N ARG A 150 3.71 11.36 3.66
CA ARG A 150 2.68 10.95 4.61
C ARG A 150 1.31 11.48 4.23
N ASN A 151 1.28 12.49 3.37
CA ASN A 151 0.09 13.23 2.98
C ASN A 151 -0.06 13.22 1.47
N VAL A 152 -1.29 13.14 0.98
CA VAL A 152 -1.64 13.23 -0.44
C VAL A 152 -2.61 14.38 -0.61
N CYS A 153 -2.31 15.29 -1.53
CA CYS A 153 -3.20 16.41 -1.83
C CYS A 153 -4.15 16.04 -2.97
N GLN A 154 -5.44 15.88 -2.66
CA GLN A 154 -6.43 15.42 -3.63
C GLN A 154 -6.70 16.44 -4.75
N GLN A 155 -6.46 17.73 -4.50
CA GLN A 155 -6.70 18.82 -5.45
C GLN A 155 -5.50 19.11 -6.36
N CYS A 156 -4.35 18.47 -6.12
CA CYS A 156 -3.12 18.65 -6.89
C CYS A 156 -2.71 17.33 -7.54
N GLU A 157 -3.62 16.71 -8.28
CA GLU A 157 -3.33 15.46 -9.02
C GLU A 157 -2.77 14.35 -8.12
N ASN A 158 -3.19 14.31 -6.84
CA ASN A 158 -2.68 13.39 -5.83
C ASN A 158 -1.17 13.54 -5.53
N GLU A 159 -0.65 14.78 -5.51
CA GLU A 159 0.74 15.09 -5.12
C GLU A 159 1.06 14.51 -3.72
N PHE A 160 2.13 13.72 -3.64
CA PHE A 160 2.61 13.06 -2.42
C PHE A 160 3.59 13.98 -1.68
N LEU A 161 3.29 14.27 -0.42
CA LEU A 161 4.00 15.28 0.37
C LEU A 161 4.39 14.74 1.75
N CYS A 162 5.61 15.06 2.19
CA CYS A 162 6.00 14.92 3.60
C CYS A 162 5.29 16.00 4.44
N ASP A 163 5.29 15.83 5.77
CA ASP A 163 4.59 16.74 6.69
C ASP A 163 4.98 18.21 6.47
N GLU A 164 6.27 18.50 6.39
CA GLU A 164 6.77 19.86 6.16
C GLU A 164 6.33 20.46 4.81
N CYS A 165 6.35 19.65 3.75
CA CYS A 165 5.92 20.11 2.44
C CYS A 165 4.41 20.28 2.37
N SER A 166 3.62 19.47 3.08
CA SER A 166 2.16 19.60 3.15
C SER A 166 1.74 20.89 3.84
N GLU A 167 2.40 21.27 4.94
CA GLU A 167 2.13 22.53 5.65
C GLU A 167 2.47 23.74 4.77
N LYS A 168 3.63 23.73 4.10
CA LYS A 168 3.97 24.78 3.13
C LYS A 168 3.01 24.80 1.95
N HIS A 169 2.51 23.63 1.52
CA HIS A 169 1.54 23.51 0.44
C HIS A 169 0.19 24.13 0.82
N LYS A 170 -0.28 23.92 2.06
CA LYS A 170 -1.49 24.57 2.61
C LYS A 170 -1.41 26.09 2.55
N VAL A 171 -0.27 26.65 2.98
CA VAL A 171 -0.09 28.11 3.08
C VAL A 171 0.15 28.74 1.70
N GLY A 172 0.79 28.02 0.77
CA GLY A 172 1.21 28.54 -0.52
C GLY A 172 0.08 28.80 -1.54
N LYS A 173 -1.10 28.18 -1.38
CA LYS A 173 -2.25 28.41 -2.26
C LYS A 173 -3.35 29.16 -1.51
N LEU A 174 -3.30 30.48 -1.59
CA LEU A 174 -4.23 31.43 -0.95
C LEU A 174 -5.71 31.34 -1.41
N THR A 175 -6.07 30.41 -2.30
CA THR A 175 -7.35 30.46 -3.03
C THR A 175 -8.16 29.16 -3.02
N SER A 176 -7.68 28.09 -2.38
CA SER A 176 -8.48 26.85 -2.22
C SER A 176 -8.05 26.08 -0.99
N THR A 177 -9.01 25.64 -0.19
CA THR A 177 -8.77 24.70 0.92
C THR A 177 -8.40 23.35 0.34
N HIS A 178 -7.10 23.04 0.32
CA HIS A 178 -6.62 21.72 -0.09
C HIS A 178 -6.93 20.70 0.99
N VAL A 179 -7.52 19.57 0.59
CA VAL A 179 -7.80 18.44 1.44
C VAL A 179 -6.61 17.48 1.35
N PHE A 180 -6.09 17.12 2.51
CA PHE A 180 -5.00 16.17 2.65
C PHE A 180 -5.54 14.90 3.28
N ILE A 181 -5.21 13.77 2.67
CA ILE A 181 -5.45 12.45 3.24
C ILE A 181 -4.10 11.78 3.51
N SER A 182 -4.07 10.81 4.42
CA SER A 182 -2.83 10.08 4.67
C SER A 182 -2.48 9.17 3.48
N ALA A 183 -1.20 9.04 3.17
CA ALA A 183 -0.73 8.19 2.07
C ALA A 183 -1.15 6.72 2.24
N GLU A 184 -1.20 6.23 3.48
CA GLU A 184 -1.72 4.90 3.81
C GLU A 184 -3.18 4.73 3.37
N LYS A 185 -4.04 5.71 3.67
CA LYS A 185 -5.46 5.68 3.27
C LYS A 185 -5.65 5.81 1.76
N PHE A 186 -4.71 6.47 1.07
CA PHE A 186 -4.76 6.56 -0.38
C PHE A 186 -4.40 5.22 -1.04
N ALA A 187 -3.40 4.50 -0.52
CA ALA A 187 -3.02 3.18 -1.02
C ALA A 187 -4.17 2.17 -0.87
N ASP A 188 -4.85 2.17 0.28
CA ASP A 188 -6.01 1.30 0.53
C ASP A 188 -7.22 1.60 -0.38
N ASN A 189 -7.33 2.83 -0.90
CA ASN A 189 -8.36 3.24 -1.85
C ASN A 189 -7.95 3.03 -3.32
N SER A 190 -6.69 2.66 -3.60
CA SER A 190 -6.21 2.44 -4.98
C SER A 190 -6.46 1.03 -5.49
N GLU A 191 -6.86 0.09 -4.62
CA GLU A 191 -7.51 -1.16 -5.00
C GLU A 191 -9.01 -0.94 -5.31
N GLU A 192 -9.34 0.12 -6.05
CA GLU A 192 -10.65 0.25 -6.66
C GLU A 192 -10.79 -0.89 -7.68
N GLU A 193 -11.50 -1.96 -7.30
CA GLU A 193 -12.26 -2.75 -8.26
C GLU A 193 -13.05 -1.74 -9.08
N ASN A 194 -12.64 -1.50 -10.33
CA ASN A 194 -13.36 -0.66 -11.28
C ASN A 194 -14.82 -1.11 -11.30
N LYS A 195 -15.68 -0.40 -10.55
CA LYS A 195 -17.07 -0.80 -10.42
C LYS A 195 -17.69 -0.71 -11.79
N LEU A 196 -18.15 -1.84 -12.29
CA LEU A 196 -18.74 -1.91 -13.62
C LEU A 196 -20.16 -1.38 -13.56
N CYS A 197 -20.62 -0.84 -14.68
CA CYS A 197 -22.00 -0.43 -14.83
C CYS A 197 -22.91 -1.66 -14.72
N ASP A 198 -23.80 -1.67 -13.74
CA ASP A 198 -24.67 -2.81 -13.43
C ASP A 198 -25.57 -3.21 -14.63
N PRO A 199 -26.27 -2.27 -15.30
CA PRO A 199 -27.02 -2.59 -16.53
C PRO A 199 -26.18 -3.18 -17.66
N CYS A 200 -24.96 -2.68 -17.85
CA CYS A 200 -24.05 -3.19 -18.88
C CYS A 200 -23.50 -4.57 -18.49
N GLY A 201 -23.17 -4.77 -17.21
CA GLY A 201 -22.71 -6.04 -16.67
C GLY A 201 -23.74 -7.15 -16.85
N ALA A 202 -25.03 -6.85 -16.66
CA ALA A 202 -26.13 -7.78 -16.92
C ALA A 202 -26.20 -8.25 -18.39
N LEU A 203 -25.68 -7.43 -19.32
CA LEU A 203 -25.56 -7.75 -20.75
C LEU A 203 -24.17 -8.30 -21.13
N ASN A 204 -23.33 -8.64 -20.16
CA ASN A 204 -21.92 -9.04 -20.33
C ASN A 204 -21.05 -7.97 -21.01
N VAL A 205 -21.44 -6.70 -20.95
CA VAL A 205 -20.66 -5.57 -21.45
C VAL A 205 -19.92 -4.92 -20.29
N LYS A 206 -18.59 -4.89 -20.38
CA LYS A 206 -17.74 -4.24 -19.37
C LYS A 206 -17.63 -2.75 -19.68
N LYS A 207 -18.48 -1.94 -19.07
CA LYS A 207 -18.33 -0.47 -19.04
C LYS A 207 -18.08 -0.01 -17.61
N GLU A 208 -17.16 0.93 -17.44
CA GLU A 208 -16.86 1.54 -16.15
C GLU A 208 -18.03 2.42 -15.68
N ALA A 209 -18.43 2.28 -14.42
CA ALA A 209 -19.45 3.12 -13.82
C ALA A 209 -18.86 4.45 -13.33
N ARG A 210 -19.52 5.54 -13.72
CA ARG A 210 -19.14 6.91 -13.33
C ARG A 210 -20.15 7.58 -12.42
N ASN A 211 -21.35 7.01 -12.32
CA ASN A 211 -22.47 7.55 -11.56
C ASN A 211 -23.07 6.44 -10.70
N VAL A 212 -23.69 6.82 -9.57
CA VAL A 212 -24.42 5.94 -8.67
C VAL A 212 -25.80 6.51 -8.45
N CYS A 213 -26.83 5.68 -8.58
CA CYS A 213 -28.19 6.03 -8.23
C CYS A 213 -28.52 5.56 -6.81
N GLU A 214 -28.50 6.49 -5.84
CA GLU A 214 -28.80 6.16 -4.44
C GLU A 214 -30.24 5.67 -4.23
N GLN A 215 -31.16 6.05 -5.14
CA GLN A 215 -32.57 5.69 -5.06
C GLN A 215 -32.89 4.31 -5.68
N CYS A 216 -31.89 3.63 -6.26
CA CYS A 216 -32.01 2.29 -6.84
C CYS A 216 -30.97 1.35 -6.22
N ASP A 217 -30.97 1.23 -4.89
CA ASP A 217 -30.05 0.33 -4.16
C ASP A 217 -28.56 0.55 -4.47
N ASN A 218 -28.18 1.80 -4.75
CA ASN A 218 -26.82 2.19 -5.15
C ASN A 218 -26.36 1.57 -6.47
N GLU A 219 -27.26 1.49 -7.45
CA GLU A 219 -26.96 1.01 -8.81
C GLU A 219 -25.85 1.86 -9.46
N PHE A 220 -24.78 1.18 -9.91
CA PHE A 220 -23.64 1.76 -10.58
C PHE A 220 -23.90 1.90 -12.08
N LEU A 221 -23.79 3.12 -12.61
CA LEU A 221 -24.16 3.45 -13.98
C LEU A 221 -22.99 4.07 -14.74
N CYS A 222 -22.74 3.61 -15.98
CA CYS A 222 -21.92 4.35 -16.93
C CYS A 222 -22.68 5.59 -17.43
N ALA A 223 -22.00 6.50 -18.13
CA ALA A 223 -22.59 7.74 -18.62
C ALA A 223 -23.90 7.50 -19.42
N GLU A 224 -23.89 6.61 -20.40
CA GLU A 224 -25.06 6.30 -21.25
C GLU A 224 -26.22 5.70 -20.44
N CYS A 225 -25.91 4.76 -19.54
CA CYS A 225 -26.93 4.16 -18.69
C CYS A 225 -27.50 5.17 -17.70
N SER A 226 -26.71 6.14 -17.24
CA SER A 226 -27.16 7.18 -16.31
C SER A 226 -28.11 8.19 -16.95
N GLU A 227 -27.84 8.60 -18.19
CA GLU A 227 -28.75 9.41 -19.00
C GLU A 227 -30.05 8.65 -19.27
N SER A 228 -29.96 7.38 -19.66
CA SER A 228 -31.14 6.55 -19.90
C SER A 228 -31.94 6.28 -18.61
N HIS A 229 -31.26 6.16 -17.47
CA HIS A 229 -31.87 5.91 -16.17
C HIS A 229 -32.67 7.11 -15.67
N THR A 230 -32.17 8.33 -15.90
CA THR A 230 -32.88 9.58 -15.54
C THR A 230 -34.05 9.86 -16.47
N VAL A 231 -34.00 9.43 -17.73
CA VAL A 231 -35.07 9.64 -18.73
C VAL A 231 -36.13 8.53 -18.69
N GLY A 232 -35.77 7.29 -18.33
CA GLY A 232 -36.63 6.11 -18.50
C GLY A 232 -37.67 5.84 -17.40
N LYS A 233 -37.58 6.46 -16.22
CA LYS A 233 -38.55 6.25 -15.13
C LYS A 233 -39.53 7.41 -15.02
N ILE A 234 -40.69 7.23 -15.65
CA ILE A 234 -41.76 8.21 -15.90
C ILE A 234 -42.39 8.88 -14.65
N THR A 235 -41.95 8.64 -13.42
CA THR A 235 -42.61 9.23 -12.24
C THR A 235 -41.72 9.71 -11.09
N ASN A 236 -40.41 9.51 -11.10
CA ASN A 236 -39.53 10.05 -10.04
C ASN A 236 -38.18 10.46 -10.65
N THR A 237 -37.79 11.72 -10.45
CA THR A 237 -36.43 12.19 -10.77
C THR A 237 -35.45 11.53 -9.80
N HIS A 238 -34.59 10.65 -10.30
CA HIS A 238 -33.53 10.02 -9.52
C HIS A 238 -32.29 10.92 -9.51
N ASP A 239 -31.79 11.23 -8.31
CA ASP A 239 -30.55 11.98 -8.16
C ASP A 239 -29.36 11.05 -8.33
N LEU A 240 -28.49 11.41 -9.28
CA LEU A 240 -27.24 10.70 -9.54
C LEU A 240 -26.09 11.39 -8.83
N VAL A 241 -25.28 10.62 -8.13
CA VAL A 241 -24.04 11.09 -7.52
C VAL A 241 -22.87 10.52 -8.30
N SER A 242 -21.84 11.33 -8.57
CA SER A 242 -20.60 10.83 -9.18
C SER A 242 -20.01 9.72 -8.30
N SER A 243 -19.57 8.61 -8.90
CA SER A 243 -19.02 7.47 -8.17
C SER A 243 -17.82 7.85 -7.29
N ALA A 244 -17.05 8.85 -7.70
CA ALA A 244 -15.94 9.43 -6.92
C ALA A 244 -16.38 10.09 -5.60
N ASN A 245 -17.63 10.59 -5.52
CA ASN A 245 -18.18 11.22 -4.31
C ASN A 245 -18.91 10.22 -3.40
N PHE A 246 -19.39 9.09 -3.95
CA PHE A 246 -20.15 8.10 -3.20
C PHE A 246 -19.30 7.38 -2.13
N CYS A 247 -18.03 7.08 -2.43
CA CYS A 247 -17.11 6.43 -1.49
C CYS A 247 -16.77 7.31 -0.26
N ASN A 248 -16.92 8.64 -0.36
CA ASN A 248 -16.75 9.55 0.79
C ASN A 248 -18.03 9.69 1.63
N ALA A 249 -19.20 9.30 1.11
CA ALA A 249 -20.49 9.49 1.77
C ALA A 249 -20.91 8.35 2.73
N SER A 250 -20.19 7.22 2.74
CA SER A 250 -20.52 6.07 3.62
C SER A 250 -20.20 6.31 5.11
N LYS A 251 -19.71 7.51 5.47
CA LYS A 251 -19.71 8.05 6.83
C LYS A 251 -20.47 9.38 6.87
N LYS A 252 -21.78 9.38 6.59
CA LYS A 252 -22.62 10.54 6.87
C LYS A 252 -22.78 10.69 8.39
N GLU A 253 -22.06 11.65 8.99
CA GLU A 253 -22.53 12.27 10.23
C GLU A 253 -23.90 12.90 9.92
N THR A 254 -24.93 12.50 10.67
CA THR A 254 -26.28 13.01 10.48
C THR A 254 -26.33 14.49 10.87
N ILE A 255 -26.37 15.39 9.88
CA ILE A 255 -26.53 16.82 10.12
C ILE A 255 -27.99 17.09 10.51
N LEU A 256 -28.19 17.56 11.74
CA LEU A 256 -29.51 17.90 12.26
C LEU A 256 -29.92 19.30 11.81
N CYS A 257 -31.22 19.51 11.66
CA CYS A 257 -31.79 20.81 11.34
C CYS A 257 -31.61 21.78 12.51
N ASP A 258 -30.90 22.90 12.32
CA ASP A 258 -30.51 23.80 13.42
C ASP A 258 -31.71 24.32 14.22
N PRO A 259 -32.82 24.79 13.60
CA PRO A 259 -34.00 25.21 14.37
C PRO A 259 -34.74 24.08 15.11
N CYS A 260 -34.54 22.83 14.69
CA CYS A 260 -35.13 21.67 15.34
C CYS A 260 -34.24 21.15 16.47
N ASP A 261 -32.92 21.17 16.26
CA ASP A 261 -31.94 20.78 17.28
C ASP A 261 -31.98 21.73 18.49
N ALA A 262 -32.13 23.04 18.24
CA ALA A 262 -32.37 24.04 19.27
C ALA A 262 -33.67 23.82 20.08
N LYS A 263 -34.58 22.96 19.59
CA LYS A 263 -35.82 22.55 20.27
C LYS A 263 -35.79 21.08 20.70
N HIS A 264 -34.62 20.45 20.70
CA HIS A 264 -34.41 19.03 20.98
C HIS A 264 -35.23 18.07 20.10
N LEU A 265 -35.60 18.50 18.89
CA LEU A 265 -36.27 17.67 17.90
C LEU A 265 -35.23 17.14 16.91
N LYS A 266 -35.00 15.83 16.92
CA LYS A 266 -34.10 15.18 15.95
C LYS A 266 -34.79 15.11 14.59
N ARG A 267 -34.52 16.10 13.74
CA ARG A 267 -34.96 16.11 12.34
C ARG A 267 -33.75 16.34 11.45
N GLU A 268 -33.58 15.46 10.47
CA GLU A 268 -32.49 15.55 9.51
C GLU A 268 -32.66 16.80 8.64
N ALA A 269 -31.57 17.55 8.50
CA ALA A 269 -31.51 18.63 7.54
C ALA A 269 -31.43 18.05 6.12
N ARG A 270 -32.19 18.63 5.19
CA ARG A 270 -32.19 18.22 3.78
C ARG A 270 -31.90 19.38 2.83
N MET A 271 -31.78 20.60 3.36
CA MET A 271 -31.61 21.82 2.59
C MET A 271 -30.75 22.83 3.36
N VAL A 272 -30.06 23.72 2.64
CA VAL A 272 -29.31 24.86 3.22
C VAL A 272 -30.06 26.15 2.91
N CYS A 273 -30.22 27.03 3.89
CA CYS A 273 -30.90 28.32 3.71
C CYS A 273 -30.07 29.24 2.80
N GLN A 274 -30.60 29.57 1.61
CA GLN A 274 -29.90 30.43 0.64
C GLN A 274 -29.66 31.87 1.11
N LYS A 275 -30.42 32.35 2.11
CA LYS A 275 -30.22 33.70 2.66
C LYS A 275 -29.19 33.75 3.79
N CYS A 276 -29.00 32.63 4.50
CA CYS A 276 -28.14 32.57 5.69
C CYS A 276 -26.83 31.82 5.44
N GLU A 277 -26.64 31.23 4.25
CA GLU A 277 -25.50 30.45 3.71
C GLU A 277 -24.93 29.31 4.61
N ASN A 278 -25.34 29.22 5.87
CA ASN A 278 -24.78 28.34 6.90
C ASN A 278 -25.85 27.69 7.81
N GLU A 279 -27.14 27.87 7.53
CA GLU A 279 -28.22 27.23 8.31
C GLU A 279 -28.77 25.99 7.59
N PHE A 280 -28.76 24.86 8.29
CA PHE A 280 -29.26 23.57 7.83
C PHE A 280 -30.72 23.39 8.24
N LEU A 281 -31.61 23.26 7.25
CA LEU A 281 -33.06 23.19 7.46
C LEU A 281 -33.64 21.83 7.07
N CYS A 282 -34.57 21.33 7.87
CA CYS A 282 -35.44 20.23 7.47
C CYS A 282 -36.56 20.72 6.55
N ALA A 283 -37.27 19.78 5.91
CA ALA A 283 -38.38 20.06 5.00
C ALA A 283 -39.54 20.86 5.62
N VAL A 284 -39.64 20.90 6.96
CA VAL A 284 -40.68 21.65 7.68
C VAL A 284 -40.23 23.09 7.97
N CYS A 285 -38.95 23.31 8.30
CA CYS A 285 -38.42 24.63 8.63
C CYS A 285 -38.17 25.48 7.38
N SER A 286 -37.81 24.85 6.26
CA SER A 286 -37.64 25.51 4.95
C SER A 286 -38.92 26.15 4.42
N LYS A 287 -40.10 25.68 4.80
CA LYS A 287 -41.39 26.28 4.38
C LYS A 287 -41.77 27.53 5.16
N LYS A 288 -41.01 27.89 6.20
CA LYS A 288 -41.26 29.04 7.08
C LYS A 288 -40.26 30.19 6.89
N THR A 289 -39.31 30.04 5.96
CA THR A 289 -38.25 31.00 5.63
C THR A 289 -38.51 31.66 4.27
#